data_AF-A0A7C3YH36-F1
#
_entry.id   AF-A0A7C3YH36-F1
#
_cell.length_a   1.000
_cell.length_b   1.000
_cell.length_c   1.000
_cell.angle_alpha   90.00
_cell.angle_beta   90.00
_cell.angle_gamma   90.00
#
_symmetry.space_group_name_H-M   'P 1'
#
loop_
_entity.id
_entity.type
_entity.pdbx_description
1 polymer ?
#
loop_
_entity_poly.entity_id
_entity_poly.type
_entity_poly.pdbx_seq_one_letter_code
_entity_poly.pdbx_strand_id
1 'polypeptide(L)'
;MNLGKKGLSDEEVKARNFRARLLGLMYEDLLEVWFSERMGFNVLGKDVRRGLYGGRRVSVDFILEKDGRLYAVEAKCWPAYLEGQLKRLNLNNIERVKKTFGKFGTPFLEGDFVNEYRFEGRGIDGKILVWWDVEGSEAERVRDGLKLDGLIPLKRVLNELRGKVDDVVGKRKEWADRLFNTLLK
;
A
#
# COMPACT_ATOMS: atom_id res chain seq x y z
N MET A 1 -21.08 13.79 25.39
CA MET A 1 -20.54 13.34 24.09
C MET A 1 -19.39 12.38 24.35
N ASN A 2 -19.54 11.10 24.02
CA ASN A 2 -18.44 10.14 24.13
C ASN A 2 -17.45 10.41 23.00
N LEU A 3 -16.33 11.06 23.33
CA LEU A 3 -15.21 11.25 22.41
C LEU A 3 -14.52 9.89 22.21
N GLY A 4 -14.54 9.36 20.99
CA GLY A 4 -13.85 8.13 20.63
C GLY A 4 -12.32 8.32 20.56
N LYS A 5 -11.59 7.25 20.18
CA LYS A 5 -10.12 7.25 20.03
C LYS A 5 -9.65 8.48 19.22
N LYS A 6 -8.84 9.34 19.86
CA LYS A 6 -8.26 10.58 19.31
C LYS A 6 -9.20 11.80 19.20
N GLY A 7 -10.31 11.85 19.97
CA GLY A 7 -11.15 13.05 20.05
C GLY A 7 -12.10 13.24 18.87
N LEU A 8 -12.35 12.19 18.08
CA LEU A 8 -13.31 12.18 16.99
C LEU A 8 -14.57 11.41 17.39
N SER A 9 -15.70 11.78 16.82
CA SER A 9 -16.93 10.97 16.86
C SER A 9 -16.77 9.68 16.04
N ASP A 10 -17.60 8.67 16.34
CA ASP A 10 -17.59 7.41 15.59
C ASP A 10 -17.96 7.60 14.10
N GLU A 11 -18.82 8.58 13.80
CA GLU A 11 -19.20 8.95 12.44
C GLU A 11 -18.01 9.51 11.66
N GLU A 12 -17.24 10.41 12.26
CA GLU A 12 -16.02 10.95 11.64
C GLU A 12 -14.97 9.86 11.41
N VAL A 13 -14.84 8.91 12.34
CA VAL A 13 -13.95 7.75 12.18
C VAL A 13 -14.38 6.89 10.98
N LYS A 14 -15.68 6.60 10.85
CA LYS A 14 -16.23 5.85 9.71
C LYS A 14 -16.01 6.59 8.40
N ALA A 15 -16.32 7.89 8.35
CA ALA A 15 -16.15 8.71 7.16
C ALA A 15 -14.67 8.81 6.74
N ARG A 16 -13.76 8.94 7.70
CA ARG A 16 -12.30 8.92 7.44
C ARG A 16 -11.85 7.59 6.86
N ASN A 17 -12.30 6.47 7.44
CA ASN A 17 -11.94 5.14 6.94
C ASN A 17 -12.50 4.90 5.53
N PHE A 18 -13.72 5.37 5.25
CA PHE A 18 -14.33 5.31 3.93
C PHE A 18 -13.50 6.09 2.89
N ARG A 19 -13.18 7.37 3.16
CA ARG A 19 -12.34 8.19 2.27
C ARG A 19 -10.98 7.55 2.01
N ALA A 20 -10.38 6.97 3.04
CA ALA A 20 -9.07 6.35 2.91
C ALA A 20 -9.12 5.08 2.07
N ARG A 21 -10.17 4.26 2.21
CA ARG A 21 -10.39 3.10 1.34
C ARG A 21 -10.62 3.52 -0.12
N LEU A 22 -11.38 4.59 -0.34
CA LEU A 22 -11.64 5.15 -1.67
C LEU A 22 -10.33 5.58 -2.35
N LEU A 23 -9.49 6.32 -1.62
CA LEU A 23 -8.19 6.77 -2.10
C LEU A 23 -7.22 5.60 -2.32
N GLY A 24 -7.26 4.57 -1.46
CA GLY A 24 -6.49 3.34 -1.65
C GLY A 24 -6.72 2.71 -3.01
N LEU A 25 -7.99 2.53 -3.41
CA LEU A 25 -8.36 1.98 -4.72
C LEU A 25 -7.81 2.81 -5.89
N MET A 26 -7.78 4.13 -5.76
CA MET A 26 -7.23 5.02 -6.79
C MET A 26 -5.70 4.89 -6.87
N TYR A 27 -5.03 4.83 -5.73
CA TYR A 27 -3.57 4.67 -5.70
C TYR A 27 -3.12 3.31 -6.20
N GLU A 28 -3.88 2.25 -5.95
CA GLU A 28 -3.58 0.92 -6.46
C GLU A 28 -3.59 0.88 -8.00
N ASP A 29 -4.56 1.52 -8.65
CA ASP A 29 -4.57 1.62 -10.12
C ASP A 29 -3.37 2.42 -10.66
N LEU A 30 -3.02 3.53 -9.99
CA LEU A 30 -1.85 4.32 -10.38
C LEU A 30 -0.56 3.53 -10.20
N LEU A 31 -0.46 2.75 -9.13
CA LEU A 31 0.68 1.87 -8.88
C LEU A 31 0.78 0.75 -9.92
N GLU A 32 -0.34 0.15 -10.30
CA GLU A 32 -0.39 -0.87 -11.36
C GLU A 32 0.18 -0.34 -12.68
N VAL A 33 -0.25 0.85 -13.11
CA VAL A 33 0.28 1.53 -14.31
C VAL A 33 1.76 1.82 -14.15
N TRP A 34 2.19 2.33 -13.00
CA TRP A 34 3.60 2.63 -12.78
C TRP A 34 4.48 1.37 -12.76
N PHE A 35 4.04 0.30 -12.10
CA PHE A 35 4.76 -0.97 -12.05
C PHE A 35 4.94 -1.55 -13.46
N SER A 36 3.87 -1.56 -14.26
CA SER A 36 3.88 -2.13 -15.61
C SER A 36 4.62 -1.24 -16.60
N GLU A 37 4.21 0.00 -16.77
CA GLU A 37 4.67 0.86 -17.86
C GLU A 37 6.00 1.58 -17.59
N ARG A 38 6.37 1.78 -16.32
CA ARG A 38 7.58 2.52 -15.95
C ARG A 38 8.67 1.64 -15.39
N MET A 39 8.29 0.60 -14.65
CA MET A 39 9.24 -0.27 -13.97
C MET A 39 9.43 -1.62 -14.66
N GLY A 40 8.60 -1.97 -15.65
CA GLY A 40 8.69 -3.20 -16.42
C GLY A 40 8.36 -4.45 -15.61
N PHE A 41 7.53 -4.33 -14.58
CA PHE A 41 6.97 -5.50 -13.88
C PHE A 41 5.76 -6.04 -14.65
N ASN A 42 5.61 -7.36 -14.67
CA ASN A 42 4.34 -8.00 -14.95
C ASN A 42 3.48 -8.02 -13.68
N VAL A 43 2.28 -7.46 -13.72
CA VAL A 43 1.37 -7.43 -12.56
C VAL A 43 0.51 -8.69 -12.59
N LEU A 44 0.86 -9.70 -11.79
CA LEU A 44 0.15 -10.98 -11.76
C LEU A 44 -1.14 -10.95 -10.91
N GLY A 45 -1.26 -9.96 -10.02
CA GLY A 45 -2.47 -9.78 -9.24
C GLY A 45 -2.48 -8.46 -8.46
N LYS A 46 -3.71 -7.97 -8.23
CA LYS A 46 -4.07 -6.79 -7.43
C LYS A 46 -5.15 -7.20 -6.41
N ASP A 47 -5.10 -6.67 -5.19
CA ASP A 47 -5.91 -7.11 -4.02
C ASP A 47 -5.85 -8.64 -3.86
N VAL A 48 -4.63 -9.16 -3.72
CA VAL A 48 -4.38 -10.60 -3.73
C VAL A 48 -4.72 -11.19 -2.37
N ARG A 49 -5.87 -11.88 -2.29
CA ARG A 49 -6.37 -12.53 -1.05
C ARG A 49 -6.16 -14.04 -0.97
N ARG A 50 -5.50 -14.60 -1.97
CA ARG A 50 -5.25 -16.05 -2.12
C ARG A 50 -3.85 -16.49 -1.68
N GLY A 51 -3.06 -15.57 -1.14
CA GLY A 51 -1.76 -15.90 -0.56
C GLY A 51 -1.87 -16.74 0.70
N LEU A 52 -0.86 -17.55 0.96
CA LEU A 52 -0.74 -18.38 2.15
C LEU A 52 0.56 -18.07 2.88
N TYR A 53 0.52 -17.92 4.20
CA TYR A 53 1.69 -17.81 5.07
C TYR A 53 1.47 -18.70 6.29
N GLY A 54 2.36 -19.67 6.54
CA GLY A 54 2.19 -20.66 7.60
C GLY A 54 0.84 -21.41 7.54
N GLY A 55 0.34 -21.69 6.33
CA GLY A 55 -0.96 -22.34 6.10
C GLY A 55 -2.19 -21.45 6.29
N ARG A 56 -2.02 -20.16 6.63
CA ARG A 56 -3.13 -19.21 6.80
C ARG A 56 -3.25 -18.28 5.60
N ARG A 57 -4.48 -17.91 5.24
CA ARG A 57 -4.71 -16.91 4.19
C ARG A 57 -4.16 -15.55 4.63
N VAL A 58 -3.32 -14.97 3.78
CA VAL A 58 -2.75 -13.63 3.96
C VAL A 58 -2.89 -12.86 2.67
N SER A 59 -3.42 -11.64 2.78
CA SER A 59 -3.54 -10.73 1.66
C SER A 59 -2.31 -9.87 1.48
N VAL A 60 -1.99 -9.55 0.24
CA VAL A 60 -1.04 -8.50 -0.15
C VAL A 60 -1.68 -7.67 -1.26
N ASP A 61 -1.24 -6.43 -1.43
CA ASP A 61 -1.87 -5.51 -2.38
C ASP A 61 -1.53 -5.88 -3.83
N PHE A 62 -0.28 -6.31 -4.10
CA PHE A 62 0.12 -6.82 -5.41
C PHE A 62 1.02 -8.05 -5.33
N ILE A 63 0.97 -8.85 -6.41
CA ILE A 63 2.02 -9.78 -6.79
C ILE A 63 2.59 -9.33 -8.13
N LEU A 64 3.90 -9.08 -8.15
CA LEU A 64 4.64 -8.63 -9.32
C LEU A 64 5.64 -9.69 -9.76
N GLU A 65 5.89 -9.82 -11.05
CA GLU A 65 6.96 -10.64 -11.60
C GLU A 65 7.88 -9.81 -12.48
N LYS A 66 9.19 -9.97 -12.33
CA LYS A 66 10.19 -9.35 -13.19
C LYS A 66 11.43 -10.23 -13.25
N ASP A 67 11.92 -10.47 -14.46
CA ASP A 67 13.09 -11.30 -14.71
C ASP A 67 13.02 -12.69 -14.04
N GLY A 68 11.81 -13.29 -14.05
CA GLY A 68 11.52 -14.59 -13.43
C GLY A 68 11.39 -14.57 -11.89
N ARG A 69 11.57 -13.41 -11.25
CA ARG A 69 11.46 -13.24 -9.79
C ARG A 69 10.10 -12.70 -9.39
N LEU A 70 9.53 -13.25 -8.33
CA LEU A 70 8.20 -12.94 -7.83
C LEU A 70 8.29 -12.06 -6.57
N TYR A 71 7.58 -10.94 -6.55
CA TYR A 71 7.59 -9.98 -5.45
C TYR A 71 6.19 -9.79 -4.87
N ALA A 72 6.09 -9.87 -3.54
CA ALA A 72 4.90 -9.42 -2.84
C ALA A 72 5.00 -7.93 -2.52
N VAL A 73 3.91 -7.20 -2.71
CA VAL A 73 3.86 -5.75 -2.46
C VAL A 73 2.80 -5.44 -1.42
N GLU A 74 3.19 -4.66 -0.41
CA GLU A 74 2.24 -3.96 0.43
C GLU A 74 2.32 -2.46 0.14
N ALA A 75 1.19 -1.84 -0.16
CA ALA A 75 1.04 -0.43 -0.42
C ALA A 75 0.28 0.27 0.71
N LYS A 76 0.93 1.29 1.29
CA LYS A 76 0.37 2.06 2.40
C LYS A 76 0.34 3.55 2.08
N CYS A 77 -0.81 3.99 1.59
CA CYS A 77 -1.11 5.37 1.21
C CYS A 77 -1.67 6.20 2.38
N TRP A 78 -0.86 6.38 3.43
CA TRP A 78 -1.26 7.07 4.67
C TRP A 78 -1.75 8.53 4.63
N PRO A 79 -1.53 9.37 3.58
CA PRO A 79 -1.98 10.77 3.59
C PRO A 79 -3.48 10.93 3.75
N ALA A 80 -4.24 9.92 3.30
CA ALA A 80 -5.69 9.90 3.41
C ALA A 80 -6.20 9.81 4.87
N TYR A 81 -5.37 9.31 5.80
CA TYR A 81 -5.81 8.93 7.14
C TYR A 81 -5.54 9.99 8.21
N LEU A 82 -4.73 11.01 7.94
CA LEU A 82 -4.19 11.90 8.98
C LEU A 82 -4.14 13.39 8.56
N GLU A 83 -5.07 13.85 7.71
CA GLU A 83 -5.21 15.30 7.41
C GLU A 83 -3.87 15.95 6.98
N GLY A 84 -3.07 15.26 6.16
CA GLY A 84 -1.80 15.82 5.70
C GLY A 84 -0.64 15.74 6.71
N GLN A 85 -0.78 15.11 7.89
CA GLN A 85 0.37 14.79 8.74
C GLN A 85 1.15 13.59 8.17
N LEU A 86 2.03 13.91 7.22
CA LEU A 86 2.88 12.98 6.50
C LEU A 86 3.86 12.31 7.48
N LYS A 87 3.61 11.05 7.85
CA LYS A 87 4.62 10.24 8.56
C LYS A 87 5.60 9.69 7.55
N ARG A 88 6.61 10.50 7.24
CA ARG A 88 7.83 10.05 6.56
C ARG A 88 8.37 8.83 7.29
N LEU A 89 8.62 7.75 6.56
CA LEU A 89 9.25 6.55 7.12
C LEU A 89 10.73 6.85 7.37
N ASN A 90 11.18 6.57 8.59
CA ASN A 90 12.54 6.86 9.07
C ASN A 90 12.91 5.89 10.20
N LEU A 91 14.19 5.81 10.55
CA LEU A 91 14.70 4.86 11.55
C LEU A 91 14.01 4.99 12.90
N ASN A 92 13.67 6.23 13.30
CA ASN A 92 13.00 6.51 14.57
C ASN A 92 11.58 5.93 14.67
N ASN A 93 10.97 5.52 13.56
CA ASN A 93 9.61 5.02 13.55
C ASN A 93 9.42 3.61 12.99
N ILE A 94 10.48 2.91 12.55
CA ILE A 94 10.39 1.57 11.95
C ILE A 94 9.74 0.56 12.90
N GLU A 95 10.08 0.59 14.20
CA GLU A 95 9.54 -0.36 15.18
C GLU A 95 8.06 -0.13 15.44
N ARG A 96 7.63 1.14 15.38
CA ARG A 96 6.21 1.48 15.44
C ARG A 96 5.46 1.00 14.20
N VAL A 97 6.10 1.05 13.03
CA VAL A 97 5.52 0.54 11.78
C VAL A 97 5.39 -0.98 11.83
N LYS A 98 6.41 -1.73 12.24
CA LYS A 98 6.33 -3.19 12.46
C LYS A 98 5.19 -3.57 13.39
N LYS A 99 5.09 -2.92 14.56
CA LYS A 99 3.98 -3.12 15.51
C LYS A 99 2.61 -2.80 14.90
N THR A 100 2.54 -1.84 13.98
CA THR A 100 1.30 -1.47 13.31
C THR A 100 0.86 -2.57 12.33
N PHE A 101 1.79 -3.13 11.55
CA PHE A 101 1.52 -4.28 10.69
C PHE A 101 1.05 -5.51 11.49
N GLY A 102 1.74 -5.82 12.59
CA GLY A 102 1.32 -6.90 13.49
C GLY A 102 -0.10 -6.71 14.04
N LYS A 103 -0.49 -5.47 14.38
CA LYS A 103 -1.88 -5.15 14.82
C LYS A 103 -2.93 -5.32 13.71
N PHE A 104 -2.55 -5.12 12.46
CA PHE A 104 -3.42 -5.36 11.31
C PHE A 104 -3.42 -6.84 10.88
N GLY A 105 -2.68 -7.71 11.58
CA GLY A 105 -2.65 -9.14 11.31
C GLY A 105 -1.92 -9.52 10.02
N THR A 106 -1.18 -8.58 9.42
CA THR A 106 -0.36 -8.88 8.24
C THR A 106 1.08 -9.23 8.66
N PRO A 107 1.59 -10.42 8.29
CA PRO A 107 2.96 -10.82 8.56
C PRO A 107 3.96 -10.26 7.55
N PHE A 108 3.58 -9.33 6.67
CA PHE A 108 4.44 -8.84 5.58
C PHE A 108 5.84 -8.35 6.02
N LEU A 109 5.91 -7.68 7.19
CA LEU A 109 7.17 -7.18 7.74
C LEU A 109 7.92 -8.20 8.59
N GLU A 110 7.39 -9.41 8.77
CA GLU A 110 8.09 -10.49 9.46
C GLU A 110 9.35 -10.91 8.68
N GLY A 111 10.35 -11.35 9.45
CA GLY A 111 11.67 -11.66 8.92
C GLY A 111 11.72 -12.89 8.02
N ASP A 112 10.75 -13.79 8.15
CA ASP A 112 10.59 -15.05 7.44
C ASP A 112 9.53 -14.97 6.31
N PHE A 113 8.90 -13.81 6.11
CA PHE A 113 7.79 -13.65 5.17
C PHE A 113 8.12 -14.15 3.76
N VAL A 114 9.29 -13.81 3.23
CA VAL A 114 9.74 -14.26 1.89
C VAL A 114 9.87 -15.79 1.84
N ASN A 115 10.31 -16.42 2.93
CA ASN A 115 10.52 -17.86 2.99
C ASN A 115 9.22 -18.65 3.16
N GLU A 116 8.21 -18.05 3.80
CA GLU A 116 6.96 -18.73 4.20
C GLU A 116 5.77 -18.39 3.30
N TYR A 117 5.73 -17.18 2.73
CA TYR A 117 4.61 -16.75 1.89
C TYR A 117 4.60 -17.51 0.57
N ARG A 118 3.41 -17.98 0.18
CA ARG A 118 3.16 -18.70 -1.07
C ARG A 118 2.02 -18.05 -1.83
N PHE A 119 2.22 -17.85 -3.12
CA PHE A 119 1.19 -17.43 -4.07
C PHE A 119 1.01 -18.53 -5.11
N GLU A 120 -0.18 -19.13 -5.16
CA GLU A 120 -0.48 -20.26 -6.07
C GLU A 120 0.55 -21.40 -5.97
N GLY A 121 1.04 -21.67 -4.75
CA GLY A 121 2.05 -22.70 -4.49
C GLY A 121 3.50 -22.29 -4.78
N ARG A 122 3.74 -21.15 -5.43
CA ARG A 122 5.08 -20.60 -5.66
C ARG A 122 5.55 -19.76 -4.47
N GLY A 123 6.83 -19.87 -4.12
CA GLY A 123 7.49 -18.93 -3.22
C GLY A 123 7.65 -17.55 -3.86
N ILE A 124 7.81 -16.53 -3.03
CA ILE A 124 8.22 -15.19 -3.48
C ILE A 124 9.73 -15.04 -3.28
N ASP A 125 10.36 -14.22 -4.11
CA ASP A 125 11.80 -13.93 -4.10
C ASP A 125 12.12 -12.65 -3.32
N GLY A 126 11.10 -11.84 -3.04
CA GLY A 126 11.30 -10.58 -2.37
C GLY A 126 10.01 -9.87 -1.98
N LYS A 127 10.18 -8.79 -1.21
CA LYS A 127 9.08 -7.95 -0.76
C LYS A 127 9.33 -6.47 -0.99
N ILE A 128 8.29 -5.78 -1.46
CA ILE A 128 8.33 -4.36 -1.79
C ILE A 128 7.33 -3.61 -0.93
N LEU A 129 7.79 -2.62 -0.18
CA LEU A 129 6.91 -1.72 0.55
C LEU A 129 6.73 -0.42 -0.24
N VAL A 130 5.50 -0.10 -0.61
CA VAL A 130 5.14 1.24 -1.06
C VAL A 130 4.68 2.03 0.16
N TRP A 131 5.37 3.12 0.46
CA TRP A 131 5.04 4.01 1.57
C TRP A 131 4.82 5.42 1.06
N TRP A 132 4.09 6.26 1.79
CA TRP A 132 3.84 7.63 1.35
C TRP A 132 5.11 8.41 0.98
N ASP A 133 6.05 8.49 1.92
CA ASP A 133 7.30 9.23 1.80
C ASP A 133 8.37 8.61 2.69
N VAL A 134 9.63 8.71 2.30
CA VAL A 134 10.77 8.10 3.00
C VAL A 134 11.86 9.16 3.18
N GLU A 135 12.52 9.15 4.34
CA GLU A 135 13.69 10.00 4.55
C GLU A 135 14.82 9.54 3.64
N GLY A 136 15.19 10.36 2.67
CA GLY A 136 16.13 9.98 1.61
C GLY A 136 17.49 9.55 2.16
N SER A 137 18.00 10.26 3.18
CA SER A 137 19.27 9.93 3.84
C SER A 137 19.23 8.61 4.64
N GLU A 138 18.05 8.07 4.92
CA GLU A 138 17.87 6.84 5.70
C GLU A 138 17.23 5.69 4.90
N ALA A 139 16.87 5.92 3.65
CA ALA A 139 16.03 5.00 2.86
C ALA A 139 16.63 3.59 2.78
N GLU A 140 17.94 3.47 2.55
CA GLU A 140 18.63 2.17 2.52
C GLU A 140 18.60 1.47 3.89
N ARG A 141 18.92 2.19 4.97
CA ARG A 141 18.92 1.64 6.32
C ARG A 141 17.52 1.20 6.75
N VAL A 142 16.49 1.96 6.36
CA VAL A 142 15.09 1.60 6.58
C VAL A 142 14.72 0.35 5.77
N ARG A 143 15.11 0.29 4.49
CA ARG A 143 14.90 -0.86 3.62
C ARG A 143 15.51 -2.12 4.23
N ASP A 144 16.76 -2.04 4.66
CA ASP A 144 17.50 -3.16 5.25
C ASP A 144 16.91 -3.57 6.61
N GLY A 145 16.57 -2.59 7.46
CA GLY A 145 15.94 -2.84 8.77
C GLY A 145 14.54 -3.47 8.70
N LEU A 146 13.87 -3.36 7.55
CA LEU A 146 12.59 -4.01 7.23
C LEU A 146 12.76 -5.24 6.32
N LYS A 147 14.01 -5.57 5.94
CA LYS A 147 14.35 -6.67 5.02
C LYS A 147 13.58 -6.61 3.70
N LEU A 148 13.54 -5.43 3.09
CA LEU A 148 12.80 -5.18 1.85
C LEU A 148 13.74 -5.24 0.64
N ASP A 149 13.25 -5.78 -0.48
CA ASP A 149 13.92 -5.69 -1.77
C ASP A 149 13.65 -4.33 -2.42
N GLY A 150 12.46 -3.76 -2.16
CA GLY A 150 12.05 -2.46 -2.65
C GLY A 150 11.40 -1.62 -1.58
N LEU A 151 11.78 -0.33 -1.54
CA LEU A 151 11.10 0.68 -0.74
C LEU A 151 10.78 1.86 -1.66
N ILE A 152 9.49 2.04 -1.95
CA ILE A 152 9.03 3.00 -2.97
C ILE A 152 8.23 4.11 -2.31
N PRO A 153 8.68 5.37 -2.40
CA PRO A 153 7.88 6.52 -2.00
C PRO A 153 6.73 6.75 -3.00
N LEU A 154 5.47 6.65 -2.56
CA LEU A 154 4.29 6.92 -3.36
C LEU A 154 4.31 8.36 -3.91
N LYS A 155 4.82 9.34 -3.15
CA LYS A 155 5.02 10.71 -3.66
C LYS A 155 5.83 10.74 -4.97
N ARG A 156 6.87 9.91 -5.06
CA ARG A 156 7.70 9.81 -6.27
C ARG A 156 6.88 9.27 -7.42
N VAL A 157 6.13 8.18 -7.20
CA VAL A 157 5.23 7.58 -8.21
C VAL A 157 4.23 8.64 -8.73
N LEU A 158 3.55 9.35 -7.83
CA LEU A 158 2.57 10.37 -8.22
C LEU A 158 3.19 11.52 -9.01
N ASN A 159 4.42 11.93 -8.68
CA ASN A 159 5.12 12.96 -9.44
C ASN A 159 5.54 12.46 -10.83
N GLU A 160 5.98 11.21 -10.95
CA GLU A 160 6.37 10.62 -12.23
C GLU A 160 5.18 10.44 -13.19
N LEU A 161 4.00 10.12 -12.65
CA LEU A 161 2.76 9.93 -13.40
C LEU A 161 2.00 11.23 -13.70
N ARG A 162 2.36 12.35 -13.07
CA ARG A 162 1.64 13.63 -13.22
C ARG A 162 1.51 14.03 -14.69
N GLY A 163 0.26 14.21 -15.16
CA GLY A 163 -0.05 14.59 -16.54
C GLY A 163 0.21 13.51 -17.59
N LYS A 164 0.37 12.25 -17.18
CA LYS A 164 0.68 11.11 -18.07
C LYS A 164 -0.35 9.99 -18.01
N VAL A 165 -1.28 10.05 -17.06
CA VAL A 165 -2.29 9.00 -16.79
C VAL A 165 -3.66 9.64 -16.54
N ASP A 166 -3.94 10.73 -17.26
CA ASP A 166 -5.13 11.54 -17.08
C ASP A 166 -6.42 10.76 -17.40
N ASP A 167 -6.33 9.74 -18.23
CA ASP A 167 -7.39 8.77 -18.52
C ASP A 167 -7.77 7.93 -17.29
N VAL A 168 -6.78 7.40 -16.56
CA VAL A 168 -6.98 6.63 -15.32
C VAL A 168 -7.57 7.52 -14.24
N VAL A 169 -7.03 8.74 -14.09
CA VAL A 169 -7.53 9.73 -13.14
C VAL A 169 -8.97 10.14 -13.49
N GLY A 170 -9.25 10.40 -14.78
CA GLY A 170 -10.58 10.75 -15.29
C GLY A 170 -11.61 9.66 -15.00
N LYS A 171 -11.30 8.40 -15.31
CA LYS A 171 -12.16 7.25 -15.00
C LYS A 171 -12.48 7.13 -13.52
N ARG A 172 -11.49 7.34 -12.65
CA ARG A 172 -11.68 7.30 -11.19
C ARG A 172 -12.50 8.47 -10.66
N LYS A 173 -12.35 9.65 -11.25
CA LYS A 173 -13.19 10.82 -10.96
C LYS A 173 -14.65 10.54 -11.34
N GLU A 174 -14.91 10.08 -12.57
CA GLU A 174 -16.28 9.75 -13.01
C GLU A 174 -16.94 8.71 -12.12
N TRP A 175 -16.19 7.67 -11.75
CA TRP A 175 -16.68 6.64 -10.83
C TRP A 175 -17.01 7.21 -9.44
N ALA A 176 -16.15 8.06 -8.88
CA ALA A 176 -16.39 8.73 -7.61
C ALA A 176 -17.62 9.64 -7.68
N ASP A 177 -17.77 10.43 -8.75
CA ASP A 177 -18.92 11.31 -8.97
C ASP A 177 -20.22 10.49 -9.01
N ARG A 178 -20.25 9.36 -9.72
CA ARG A 178 -21.41 8.45 -9.74
C ARG A 178 -21.74 7.89 -8.36
N LEU A 179 -20.72 7.46 -7.61
CA LEU A 179 -20.90 6.93 -6.25
C LEU A 179 -21.53 7.97 -5.32
N PHE A 180 -20.94 9.18 -5.25
CA PHE A 180 -21.44 10.23 -4.36
C PHE A 180 -22.81 10.74 -4.78
N ASN A 181 -23.07 10.90 -6.09
CA ASN A 181 -24.41 11.25 -6.59
C ASN A 181 -25.47 10.20 -6.27
N THR A 182 -25.08 8.94 -6.09
CA THR A 182 -26.01 7.87 -5.67
C THR A 182 -26.26 7.90 -4.17
N LEU A 183 -25.23 8.19 -3.37
CA LEU A 183 -25.33 8.25 -1.90
C LEU A 183 -26.04 9.49 -1.37
N LEU A 184 -26.09 10.58 -2.15
CA LEU A 184 -26.72 11.86 -1.79
C LEU A 184 -28.18 11.97 -2.24
N LYS A 185 -28.71 10.96 -2.93
CA LYS A 185 -30.14 10.83 -3.28
C LYS A 185 -30.86 10.00 -2.23
#